data_AF-A0A939HXL3-F1
#
_entry.id   AF-A0A939HXL3-F1
#
_cell.length_a   1.000
_cell.length_b   1.000
_cell.length_c   1.000
_cell.angle_alpha   90.00
_cell.angle_beta   90.00
_cell.angle_gamma   90.00
#
_symmetry.space_group_name_H-M   'P 1'
#
loop_
_entity.id
_entity.type
_entity.pdbx_description
1 polymer ?
#
loop_
_entity_poly.entity_id
_entity_poly.type
_entity_poly.pdbx_seq_one_letter_code
_entity_poly.pdbx_strand_id
1 'polypeptide(L)'
;MTLAQQEFLQSAVLRLENRLNKLEAALQQGEIERQELKQELELASSQRAEQISMLKEILTKLEFFSPGSAETSWQSEVGMDYSQLDQFLAAGRWQEADEYTWLVMLIVVDREAEGWLRLEDIENFPCADLQTIDQLWTKYSRGRFGFNVQRQILSSLENNYMDFCDRVGWRQRENWLNYDELSFSANAPEGHLPAIARRRRACYGVGTSSAADSLVAIAHRLEQCEEMSDITSG
;
A
#
# COMPACT_ATOMS: atom_id res chain seq x y z
N MET A 1 45.57 -28.53 -43.42
CA MET A 1 45.05 -28.85 -42.08
C MET A 1 45.47 -30.27 -41.75
N THR A 2 46.02 -30.54 -40.56
CA THR A 2 46.51 -31.90 -40.21
C THR A 2 45.33 -32.78 -39.76
N LEU A 3 45.44 -34.10 -39.92
CA LEU A 3 44.42 -35.07 -39.47
C LEU A 3 44.04 -34.87 -38.00
N ALA A 4 45.02 -34.62 -37.13
CA ALA A 4 44.79 -34.36 -35.71
C ALA A 4 43.97 -33.08 -35.43
N GLN A 5 44.16 -32.02 -36.25
CA GLN A 5 43.34 -30.81 -36.16
C GLN A 5 41.90 -31.07 -36.60
N GLN A 6 41.72 -31.91 -37.62
CA GLN A 6 40.41 -32.28 -38.14
C GLN A 6 39.60 -33.12 -37.14
N GLU A 7 40.22 -34.10 -36.48
CA GLU A 7 39.60 -34.91 -35.44
C GLU A 7 39.25 -34.08 -34.19
N PHE A 8 40.12 -33.16 -33.78
CA PHE A 8 39.84 -32.25 -32.67
C PHE A 8 38.61 -31.39 -32.96
N LEU A 9 38.54 -30.77 -34.15
CA LEU A 9 37.42 -29.96 -34.58
C LEU A 9 36.12 -30.78 -34.66
N GLN A 10 36.17 -32.01 -35.19
CA GLN A 10 35.00 -32.90 -35.22
C GLN A 10 34.50 -33.24 -33.81
N SER A 11 35.41 -33.54 -32.86
CA SER A 11 35.02 -33.80 -31.47
C SER A 11 34.44 -32.55 -30.77
N ALA A 12 34.91 -31.35 -31.13
CA ALA A 12 34.40 -30.10 -30.61
C ALA A 12 33.00 -29.80 -31.14
N VAL A 13 32.75 -30.01 -32.44
CA VAL A 13 31.44 -29.87 -33.07
C VAL A 13 30.44 -30.85 -32.44
N LEU A 14 30.78 -32.12 -32.32
CA LEU A 14 29.91 -33.13 -31.71
C LEU A 14 29.52 -32.78 -30.25
N ARG A 15 30.48 -32.24 -29.48
CA ARG A 15 30.21 -31.76 -28.12
C ARG A 15 29.27 -30.57 -28.11
N LEU A 16 29.40 -29.64 -29.06
CA LEU A 16 28.51 -28.49 -29.18
C LEU A 16 27.11 -28.90 -29.61
N GLU A 17 26.97 -29.82 -30.56
CA GLU A 17 25.67 -30.37 -30.99
C GLU A 17 24.94 -31.06 -29.83
N ASN A 18 25.64 -31.90 -29.06
CA ASN A 18 25.04 -32.54 -27.89
C ASN A 18 24.61 -31.51 -26.82
N ARG A 19 25.42 -30.46 -26.61
CA ARG A 19 25.03 -29.36 -25.72
C ARG A 19 23.82 -28.59 -26.25
N LEU A 20 23.77 -28.32 -27.56
CA LEU A 20 22.65 -27.62 -28.20
C LEU A 20 21.36 -28.42 -28.05
N ASN A 21 21.38 -29.72 -28.39
CA ASN A 21 20.22 -30.58 -28.26
C ASN A 21 19.70 -30.66 -26.80
N LYS A 22 20.62 -30.68 -25.81
CA LYS A 22 20.24 -30.62 -24.40
C LYS A 22 19.59 -29.29 -24.02
N LEU A 23 20.10 -28.18 -24.55
CA LEU A 23 19.53 -26.85 -24.29
C LEU A 23 18.15 -26.71 -24.95
N GLU A 24 17.97 -27.20 -26.17
CA GLU A 24 16.68 -27.20 -26.86
C GLU A 24 15.64 -28.03 -26.10
N ALA A 25 16.01 -29.22 -25.62
CA ALA A 25 15.12 -30.05 -24.81
C ALA A 25 14.75 -29.36 -23.49
N ALA A 26 15.71 -28.72 -22.80
CA ALA A 26 15.44 -27.98 -21.57
C ALA A 26 14.55 -26.75 -21.81
N LEU A 27 14.74 -26.06 -22.94
CA LEU A 27 13.90 -24.91 -23.32
C LEU A 27 12.46 -25.35 -23.59
N GLN A 28 12.26 -26.42 -24.37
CA GLN A 28 10.93 -26.97 -24.64
C GLN A 28 10.23 -27.42 -23.35
N GLN A 29 10.97 -28.07 -22.45
CA GLN A 29 10.44 -28.49 -21.16
C GLN A 29 9.98 -27.27 -20.32
N GLY A 30 10.79 -26.22 -20.26
CA GLY A 30 10.42 -24.98 -19.57
C GLY A 30 9.22 -24.27 -20.19
N GLU A 31 9.02 -24.36 -21.51
CA GLU A 31 7.84 -23.82 -22.18
C GLU A 31 6.57 -24.60 -21.80
N ILE A 32 6.65 -25.93 -21.74
CA ILE A 32 5.54 -26.80 -21.33
C ILE A 32 5.16 -26.51 -19.88
N GLU A 33 6.12 -26.53 -18.95
CA GLU A 33 5.88 -26.24 -17.53
C GLU A 33 5.29 -24.83 -17.34
N ARG A 34 5.78 -23.85 -18.10
CA ARG A 34 5.22 -22.49 -18.07
C ARG A 34 3.79 -22.44 -18.59
N GLN A 35 3.43 -23.23 -19.58
CA GLN A 35 2.06 -23.32 -20.08
C GLN A 35 1.13 -23.99 -19.06
N GLU A 36 1.58 -25.07 -18.42
CA GLU A 36 0.84 -25.77 -17.38
C GLU A 36 0.58 -24.86 -16.18
N LEU A 37 1.62 -24.17 -15.68
CA LEU A 37 1.48 -23.21 -14.57
C LEU A 37 0.52 -22.05 -14.91
N LYS A 38 0.50 -21.59 -16.17
CA LYS A 38 -0.46 -20.57 -16.61
C LYS A 38 -1.89 -21.09 -16.55
N GLN A 39 -2.13 -22.32 -17.01
CA GLN A 39 -3.46 -22.93 -16.96
C GLN A 39 -3.92 -23.14 -15.50
N GLU A 40 -3.04 -23.60 -14.62
CA GLU A 40 -3.34 -23.72 -13.20
C GLU A 40 -3.68 -22.38 -12.54
N LEU A 41 -2.93 -21.33 -12.87
CA LEU A 41 -3.19 -19.98 -12.36
C LEU A 41 -4.53 -19.44 -12.86
N GLU A 42 -4.87 -19.65 -14.14
CA GLU A 42 -6.15 -19.25 -14.73
C GLU A 42 -7.34 -19.99 -14.11
N LEU A 43 -7.16 -21.28 -13.82
CA LEU A 43 -8.16 -22.06 -13.09
C LEU A 43 -8.33 -21.53 -11.66
N ALA A 44 -7.23 -21.27 -10.96
CA ALA A 44 -7.26 -20.77 -9.59
C ALA A 44 -7.80 -19.34 -9.49
N SER A 45 -7.61 -18.50 -10.51
CA SER A 45 -8.21 -17.16 -10.58
C SER A 45 -9.71 -17.24 -10.84
N SER A 46 -10.14 -18.14 -11.74
CA SER A 46 -11.55 -18.38 -12.02
C SER A 46 -12.30 -18.91 -10.80
N GLN A 47 -11.74 -19.92 -10.12
CA GLN A 47 -12.31 -20.45 -8.86
C GLN A 47 -12.41 -19.37 -7.77
N ARG A 48 -11.38 -18.51 -7.65
CA ARG A 48 -11.44 -17.38 -6.72
C ARG A 48 -12.53 -16.37 -7.10
N ALA A 49 -12.72 -16.08 -8.38
CA ALA A 49 -13.78 -15.19 -8.85
C ALA A 49 -15.18 -15.74 -8.52
N GLU A 50 -15.38 -17.05 -8.68
CA GLU A 50 -16.63 -17.73 -8.29
C GLU A 50 -16.86 -17.69 -6.77
N GLN A 51 -15.82 -17.95 -5.97
CA GLN A 51 -15.91 -17.84 -4.52
C GLN A 51 -16.24 -16.41 -4.07
N ILE A 52 -15.65 -15.40 -4.71
CA ILE A 52 -15.97 -13.99 -4.44
C ILE A 52 -17.42 -13.68 -4.82
N SER A 53 -17.90 -14.18 -5.96
CA SER A 53 -19.29 -14.00 -6.40
C SER A 53 -20.28 -14.60 -5.40
N MET A 54 -20.02 -15.82 -4.94
CA MET A 54 -20.82 -16.49 -3.92
C MET A 54 -20.78 -15.74 -2.58
N LEU A 55 -19.61 -15.24 -2.18
CA LEU A 55 -19.46 -14.47 -0.94
C LEU A 55 -20.21 -13.13 -1.01
N LYS A 56 -20.20 -12.46 -2.17
CA LYS A 56 -20.99 -11.25 -2.41
C LYS A 56 -22.49 -11.52 -2.25
N GLU A 57 -22.99 -12.61 -2.83
CA GLU A 57 -24.40 -12.98 -2.70
C GLU A 57 -24.80 -13.27 -1.25
N ILE A 58 -23.91 -13.92 -0.48
CA ILE A 58 -24.12 -14.16 0.95
C ILE A 58 -24.12 -12.83 1.73
N LEU A 59 -23.17 -11.93 1.45
CA LEU A 59 -23.09 -10.61 2.09
C LEU A 59 -24.35 -9.79 1.81
N THR A 60 -24.81 -9.72 0.55
CA THR A 60 -26.05 -9.03 0.19
C THR A 60 -27.28 -9.62 0.90
N LYS A 61 -27.33 -10.94 1.10
CA LYS A 61 -28.39 -11.59 1.87
C LYS A 61 -28.31 -11.26 3.37
N LEU A 62 -27.11 -11.09 3.92
CA LEU A 62 -26.91 -10.70 5.32
C LEU A 62 -27.25 -9.23 5.56
N GLU A 63 -26.94 -8.34 4.62
CA GLU A 63 -27.31 -6.91 4.63
C GLU A 63 -28.83 -6.73 4.71
N PHE A 64 -29.61 -7.62 4.07
CA PHE A 64 -31.07 -7.55 4.07
C PHE A 64 -31.73 -7.96 5.41
N PHE A 65 -31.02 -8.66 6.29
CA PHE A 65 -31.57 -9.18 7.56
C PHE A 65 -31.30 -8.28 8.78
N SER A 66 -30.69 -7.11 8.60
CA SER A 66 -30.47 -6.14 9.67
C SER A 66 -30.99 -4.75 9.31
N PRO A 67 -32.30 -4.45 9.49
CA PRO A 67 -32.77 -3.07 9.45
C PRO A 67 -32.40 -2.39 10.77
N GLY A 68 -31.13 -2.04 10.96
CA GLY A 68 -30.69 -1.55 12.26
C GLY A 68 -29.19 -1.35 12.48
N SER A 69 -28.46 -0.82 11.50
CA SER A 69 -27.26 -0.04 11.80
C SER A 69 -27.29 1.18 10.89
N ALA A 70 -27.39 2.36 11.48
CA ALA A 70 -27.17 3.59 10.75
C ALA A 70 -25.74 3.54 10.18
N GLU A 71 -25.62 3.22 8.89
CA GLU A 71 -24.37 3.34 8.17
C GLU A 71 -23.96 4.79 8.26
N THR A 72 -22.86 5.05 8.96
CA THR A 72 -22.21 6.35 8.90
C THR A 72 -21.61 6.42 7.51
N SER A 73 -22.35 7.03 6.57
CA SER A 73 -21.84 7.24 5.21
C SER A 73 -20.62 8.16 5.30
N TRP A 74 -19.44 7.56 5.15
CA TRP A 74 -18.17 8.24 5.09
C TRP A 74 -18.16 9.19 3.88
N GLN A 75 -17.78 10.45 4.10
CA GLN A 75 -17.88 11.47 3.06
C GLN A 75 -16.73 11.35 2.06
N SER A 76 -17.01 11.63 0.79
CA SER A 76 -16.02 11.68 -0.28
C SER A 76 -16.44 12.74 -1.30
N GLU A 77 -15.50 13.58 -1.71
CA GLU A 77 -15.69 14.53 -2.82
C GLU A 77 -15.55 13.84 -4.18
N VAL A 78 -14.82 12.72 -4.23
CA VAL A 78 -14.55 11.96 -5.46
C VAL A 78 -15.39 10.68 -5.58
N GLY A 79 -16.28 10.41 -4.62
CA GLY A 79 -17.12 9.21 -4.61
C GLY A 79 -16.37 7.93 -4.21
N MET A 80 -15.27 8.05 -3.47
CA MET A 80 -14.51 6.93 -2.94
C MET A 80 -15.30 6.19 -1.85
N ASP A 81 -15.33 4.86 -1.93
CA ASP A 81 -15.93 3.99 -0.92
C ASP A 81 -14.89 3.58 0.13
N TYR A 82 -15.12 4.03 1.37
CA TYR A 82 -14.24 3.76 2.51
C TYR A 82 -14.66 2.53 3.34
N SER A 83 -15.71 1.80 2.92
CA SER A 83 -16.25 0.66 3.68
C SER A 83 -15.20 -0.41 3.95
N GLN A 84 -14.29 -0.65 3.02
CA GLN A 84 -13.23 -1.64 3.21
C GLN A 84 -12.17 -1.17 4.22
N LEU A 85 -11.81 0.12 4.23
CA LEU A 85 -10.93 0.71 5.24
C LEU A 85 -11.57 0.62 6.63
N ASP A 86 -12.86 0.96 6.72
CA ASP A 86 -13.67 0.86 7.93
C ASP A 86 -13.66 -0.58 8.49
N GLN A 87 -13.88 -1.58 7.63
CA GLN A 87 -13.86 -2.99 8.02
C GLN A 87 -12.47 -3.45 8.52
N PHE A 88 -11.38 -3.07 7.85
CA PHE A 88 -10.03 -3.45 8.30
C PHE A 88 -9.71 -2.82 9.66
N LEU A 89 -10.02 -1.54 9.85
CA LEU A 89 -9.80 -0.85 11.11
C LEU A 89 -10.68 -1.39 12.24
N ALA A 90 -11.96 -1.65 11.97
CA ALA A 90 -12.89 -2.24 12.94
C ALA A 90 -12.45 -3.64 13.39
N ALA A 91 -11.86 -4.42 12.49
CA ALA A 91 -11.31 -5.74 12.78
C ALA A 91 -9.91 -5.69 13.46
N GLY A 92 -9.31 -4.51 13.62
CA GLY A 92 -7.95 -4.36 14.15
C GLY A 92 -6.86 -4.91 13.22
N ARG A 93 -7.15 -5.02 11.92
CA ARG A 93 -6.21 -5.44 10.87
C ARG A 93 -5.38 -4.25 10.42
N TRP A 94 -4.52 -3.78 11.33
CA TRP A 94 -3.80 -2.51 11.21
C TRP A 94 -2.87 -2.45 10.00
N GLN A 95 -2.22 -3.56 9.67
CA GLN A 95 -1.33 -3.63 8.52
C GLN A 95 -2.13 -3.48 7.23
N GLU A 96 -3.19 -4.28 7.05
CA GLU A 96 -4.03 -4.21 5.86
C GLU A 96 -4.75 -2.87 5.73
N ALA A 97 -5.16 -2.26 6.85
CA ALA A 97 -5.70 -0.90 6.85
C ALA A 97 -4.67 0.13 6.37
N ASP A 98 -3.41 0.02 6.80
CA ASP A 98 -2.32 0.90 6.38
C ASP A 98 -2.02 0.77 4.88
N GLU A 99 -1.88 -0.47 4.39
CA GLU A 99 -1.69 -0.73 2.95
C GLU A 99 -2.85 -0.22 2.11
N TYR A 100 -4.08 -0.44 2.59
CA TYR A 100 -5.28 0.01 1.90
C TYR A 100 -5.40 1.53 1.93
N THR A 101 -5.04 2.19 3.04
CA THR A 101 -5.00 3.66 3.13
C THR A 101 -4.08 4.24 2.05
N TRP A 102 -2.91 3.64 1.83
CA TRP A 102 -2.00 4.08 0.76
C TRP A 102 -2.63 3.94 -0.63
N LEU A 103 -3.26 2.79 -0.91
CA LEU A 103 -3.94 2.56 -2.18
C LEU A 103 -5.07 3.57 -2.40
N VAL A 104 -5.89 3.83 -1.37
CA VAL A 104 -6.98 4.80 -1.42
C VAL A 104 -6.44 6.19 -1.72
N MET A 105 -5.37 6.62 -1.06
CA MET A 105 -4.77 7.93 -1.32
C MET A 105 -4.26 8.06 -2.75
N LEU A 106 -3.75 7.00 -3.37
CA LEU A 106 -3.38 7.02 -4.78
C LEU A 106 -4.60 7.10 -5.72
N ILE A 107 -5.66 6.33 -5.43
CA ILE A 107 -6.90 6.32 -6.22
C ILE A 107 -7.59 7.70 -6.18
N VAL A 108 -7.67 8.32 -5.01
CA VAL A 108 -8.33 9.62 -4.83
C VAL A 108 -7.71 10.72 -5.69
N VAL A 109 -6.43 10.60 -6.03
CA VAL A 109 -5.72 11.55 -6.91
C VAL A 109 -5.42 11.00 -8.31
N ASP A 110 -6.01 9.86 -8.69
CA ASP A 110 -5.85 9.21 -10.00
C ASP A 110 -4.38 8.83 -10.33
N ARG A 111 -3.70 8.20 -9.36
CA ARG A 111 -2.27 7.83 -9.44
C ARG A 111 -1.92 6.41 -9.03
N GLU A 112 -2.90 5.51 -9.01
CA GLU A 112 -2.69 4.11 -8.68
C GLU A 112 -1.73 3.41 -9.64
N ALA A 113 -1.67 3.84 -10.90
CA ALA A 113 -0.77 3.28 -11.91
C ALA A 113 0.69 3.65 -11.65
N GLU A 114 0.95 4.85 -11.14
CA GLU A 114 2.29 5.33 -10.80
C GLU A 114 2.77 4.76 -9.47
N GLY A 115 1.87 4.62 -8.50
CA GLY A 115 2.19 4.06 -7.19
C GLY A 115 2.96 5.01 -6.27
N TRP A 116 2.95 6.32 -6.54
CA TRP A 116 3.54 7.37 -5.69
C TRP A 116 2.78 8.70 -5.82
N LEU A 117 2.83 9.55 -4.79
CA LEU A 117 2.20 10.88 -4.75
C LEU A 117 3.23 12.00 -5.01
N ARG A 118 2.85 13.03 -5.77
CA ARG A 118 3.57 14.30 -5.88
C ARG A 118 3.16 15.17 -4.70
N LEU A 119 3.99 16.16 -4.37
CA LEU A 119 3.63 17.16 -3.38
C LEU A 119 2.32 17.90 -3.75
N GLU A 120 2.18 18.28 -5.02
CA GLU A 120 0.98 18.93 -5.56
C GLU A 120 -0.29 18.08 -5.40
N ASP A 121 -0.17 16.74 -5.51
CA ASP A 121 -1.30 15.83 -5.31
C ASP A 121 -1.78 15.86 -3.84
N ILE A 122 -0.84 16.01 -2.89
CA ILE A 122 -1.13 16.11 -1.45
C ILE A 122 -1.72 17.49 -1.12
N GLU A 123 -1.14 18.56 -1.66
CA GLU A 123 -1.60 19.95 -1.43
C GLU A 123 -3.03 20.18 -1.94
N ASN A 124 -3.45 19.45 -2.97
CA ASN A 124 -4.79 19.52 -3.54
C ASN A 124 -5.70 18.35 -3.13
N PHE A 125 -5.27 17.49 -2.20
CA PHE A 125 -6.02 16.29 -1.83
C PHE A 125 -7.43 16.67 -1.32
N PRO A 126 -8.53 16.05 -1.80
CA PRO A 126 -9.88 16.44 -1.41
C PRO A 126 -10.12 16.37 0.10
N CYS A 127 -10.76 17.40 0.66
CA CYS A 127 -10.82 17.57 2.10
C CYS A 127 -11.72 16.53 2.78
N ALA A 128 -12.89 16.24 2.21
CA ALA A 128 -13.79 15.23 2.73
C ALA A 128 -13.10 13.86 2.80
N ASP A 129 -12.33 13.52 1.76
CA ASP A 129 -11.58 12.27 1.67
C ASP A 129 -10.47 12.19 2.71
N LEU A 130 -9.65 13.23 2.86
CA LEU A 130 -8.57 13.27 3.85
C LEU A 130 -9.12 13.21 5.28
N GLN A 131 -10.19 13.95 5.56
CA GLN A 131 -10.88 13.95 6.86
C GLN A 131 -11.51 12.59 7.16
N THR A 132 -12.15 11.95 6.18
CA THR A 132 -12.72 10.62 6.34
C THR A 132 -11.65 9.59 6.72
N ILE A 133 -10.50 9.59 6.02
CA ILE A 133 -9.38 8.70 6.36
C ILE A 133 -8.91 8.95 7.80
N ASP A 134 -8.68 10.21 8.17
CA ASP A 134 -8.20 10.56 9.51
C ASP A 134 -9.20 10.20 10.62
N GLN A 135 -10.49 10.45 10.40
CA GLN A 135 -11.57 10.11 11.33
C GLN A 135 -11.68 8.60 11.54
N LEU A 136 -11.54 7.81 10.47
CA LEU A 136 -11.55 6.35 10.54
C LEU A 136 -10.41 5.83 11.42
N TRP A 137 -9.17 6.29 11.15
CA TRP A 137 -8.00 5.93 11.96
C TRP A 137 -8.16 6.33 13.42
N THR A 138 -8.64 7.56 13.67
CA THR A 138 -8.88 8.09 15.01
C THR A 138 -9.94 7.28 15.77
N LYS A 139 -11.07 6.97 15.12
CA LYS A 139 -12.20 6.23 15.70
C LYS A 139 -11.77 4.88 16.24
N TYR A 140 -11.12 4.05 15.43
CA TYR A 140 -10.81 2.68 15.81
C TYR A 140 -9.56 2.55 16.68
N SER A 141 -8.64 3.52 16.60
CA SER A 141 -7.45 3.57 17.45
C SER A 141 -7.69 4.21 18.83
N ARG A 142 -8.92 4.68 19.10
CA ARG A 142 -9.26 5.49 20.29
C ARG A 142 -8.42 6.76 20.39
N GLY A 143 -8.25 7.44 19.27
CA GLY A 143 -7.52 8.71 19.15
C GLY A 143 -6.00 8.58 19.13
N ARG A 144 -5.46 7.37 18.92
CA ARG A 144 -4.01 7.15 18.97
C ARG A 144 -3.32 7.24 17.60
N PHE A 145 -4.05 6.98 16.53
CA PHE A 145 -3.57 6.92 15.15
C PHE A 145 -4.38 7.87 14.28
N GLY A 146 -3.77 8.32 13.18
CA GLY A 146 -4.32 9.34 12.29
C GLY A 146 -3.26 10.38 11.93
N PHE A 147 -3.46 11.05 10.80
CA PHE A 147 -2.59 12.12 10.35
C PHE A 147 -2.70 13.36 11.24
N ASN A 148 -3.88 13.65 11.81
CA ASN A 148 -4.03 14.76 12.74
C ASN A 148 -3.22 14.52 14.02
N VAL A 149 -3.22 13.28 14.52
CA VAL A 149 -2.35 12.88 15.63
C VAL A 149 -0.87 13.06 15.26
N GLN A 150 -0.47 12.65 14.07
CA GLN A 150 0.91 12.86 13.58
C GLN A 150 1.26 14.35 13.47
N ARG A 151 0.36 15.19 12.95
CA ARG A 151 0.51 16.65 12.88
C ARG A 151 0.74 17.24 14.27
N GLN A 152 -0.08 16.89 15.25
CA GLN A 152 0.05 17.38 16.63
C GLN A 152 1.39 16.99 17.25
N ILE A 153 1.85 15.75 17.04
CA ILE A 153 3.16 15.30 17.51
C ILE A 153 4.28 16.09 16.82
N LEU A 154 4.24 16.22 15.50
CA LEU A 154 5.26 16.96 14.74
C LEU A 154 5.35 18.43 15.19
N SER A 155 4.21 19.09 15.37
CA SER A 155 4.13 20.46 15.87
C SER A 155 4.70 20.59 17.29
N SER A 156 4.41 19.64 18.18
CA SER A 156 4.96 19.62 19.54
C SER A 156 6.49 19.46 19.60
N LEU A 157 7.11 19.02 18.48
CA LEU A 157 8.53 18.83 18.31
C LEU A 157 9.16 19.91 17.40
N GLU A 158 8.51 21.07 17.27
CA GLU A 158 8.98 22.20 16.47
C GLU A 158 9.28 21.83 15.01
N ASN A 159 8.50 20.90 14.44
CA ASN A 159 8.68 20.34 13.10
C ASN A 159 10.01 19.58 12.90
N ASN A 160 10.65 19.11 13.98
CA ASN A 160 11.80 18.23 13.88
C ASN A 160 11.37 16.81 13.46
N TYR A 161 11.56 16.50 12.19
CA TYR A 161 11.18 15.22 11.60
C TYR A 161 11.93 14.01 12.21
N MET A 162 13.18 14.20 12.65
CA MET A 162 13.99 13.11 13.21
C MET A 162 13.44 12.70 14.58
N ASP A 163 13.15 13.69 15.43
CA ASP A 163 12.55 13.49 16.75
C ASP A 163 11.12 12.95 16.62
N PHE A 164 10.36 13.41 15.63
CA PHE A 164 9.05 12.86 15.28
C PHE A 164 9.15 11.36 14.98
N CYS A 165 10.08 10.97 14.11
CA CYS A 165 10.28 9.57 13.75
C CYS A 165 10.71 8.71 14.95
N ASP A 166 11.46 9.26 15.91
CA ASP A 166 11.76 8.57 17.16
C ASP A 166 10.49 8.44 18.04
N ARG A 167 9.70 9.52 18.17
CA ARG A 167 8.48 9.57 19.00
C ARG A 167 7.36 8.65 18.54
N VAL A 168 7.17 8.49 17.23
CA VAL A 168 6.15 7.60 16.67
C VAL A 168 6.65 6.17 16.49
N GLY A 169 7.89 5.84 16.92
CA GLY A 169 8.41 4.47 16.88
C GLY A 169 8.81 4.00 15.48
N TRP A 170 9.26 4.94 14.67
CA TRP A 170 9.64 4.76 13.28
C TRP A 170 11.16 4.53 13.12
N ARG A 171 11.92 4.85 14.16
CA ARG A 171 13.35 4.57 14.29
C ARG A 171 13.62 3.82 15.59
N GLN A 172 14.68 3.04 15.58
CA GLN A 172 15.20 2.38 16.78
C GLN A 172 16.72 2.53 16.82
N ARG A 173 17.25 3.11 17.90
CA ARG A 173 18.70 3.36 18.09
C ARG A 173 19.31 4.06 16.86
N GLU A 174 18.67 5.14 16.44
CA GLU A 174 19.02 5.96 15.27
C GLU A 174 18.87 5.27 13.90
N ASN A 175 18.57 3.97 13.87
CA ASN A 175 18.32 3.22 12.64
C ASN A 175 16.86 3.28 12.23
N TRP A 176 16.66 3.44 10.92
CA TRP A 176 15.36 3.40 10.28
C TRP A 176 14.80 1.98 10.24
N LEU A 177 13.56 1.80 10.70
CA LEU A 177 12.85 0.54 10.54
C LEU A 177 12.34 0.39 9.09
N ASN A 178 12.37 -0.81 8.55
CA ASN A 178 11.64 -1.17 7.35
C ASN A 178 10.14 -1.32 7.68
N TYR A 179 9.30 -1.32 6.64
CA TYR A 179 7.85 -1.47 6.83
C TYR A 179 7.48 -2.76 7.57
N ASP A 180 8.13 -3.86 7.21
CA ASP A 180 7.91 -5.17 7.85
C ASP A 180 8.41 -5.24 9.30
N GLU A 181 9.15 -4.22 9.76
CA GLU A 181 9.64 -4.11 11.14
C GLU A 181 8.76 -3.17 12.00
N LEU A 182 7.71 -2.57 11.42
CA LEU A 182 6.76 -1.73 12.14
C LEU A 182 5.81 -2.55 13.02
N SER A 183 5.25 -1.90 14.04
CA SER A 183 4.30 -2.54 14.97
C SER A 183 2.87 -2.28 14.52
N PHE A 184 2.27 -3.25 13.84
CA PHE A 184 0.86 -3.21 13.45
C PHE A 184 -0.04 -3.71 14.58
N SER A 185 -0.07 -2.94 15.67
CA SER A 185 -0.89 -3.24 16.84
C SER A 185 -1.51 -1.99 17.44
N ALA A 186 -2.65 -2.15 18.12
CA ALA A 186 -3.30 -1.05 18.85
C ALA A 186 -2.42 -0.47 20.00
N ASN A 187 -1.37 -1.18 20.39
CA ASN A 187 -0.44 -0.76 21.44
C ASN A 187 0.79 -0.04 20.88
N ALA A 188 0.93 0.10 19.56
CA ALA A 188 2.01 0.86 18.94
C ALA A 188 2.01 2.32 19.45
N PRO A 189 3.17 3.01 19.37
CA PRO A 189 3.25 4.40 19.81
C PRO A 189 2.17 5.28 19.18
N GLU A 190 1.76 6.31 19.91
CA GLU A 190 0.86 7.33 19.38
C GLU A 190 1.42 7.95 18.09
N GLY A 191 0.59 8.11 17.07
CA GLY A 191 0.98 8.57 15.72
C GLY A 191 1.70 7.54 14.86
N HIS A 192 1.88 6.29 15.32
CA HIS A 192 2.64 5.27 14.56
C HIS A 192 2.04 4.95 13.18
N LEU A 193 0.72 4.99 13.07
CA LEU A 193 -0.03 4.69 11.86
C LEU A 193 -0.98 5.85 11.51
N PRO A 194 -1.31 6.02 10.21
CA PRO A 194 -0.78 5.27 9.07
C PRO A 194 0.67 5.70 8.68
N ALA A 195 1.46 4.77 8.16
CA ALA A 195 2.89 4.90 7.83
C ALA A 195 3.12 5.19 6.34
N ILE A 196 2.40 6.18 5.80
CA ILE A 196 2.34 6.51 4.37
C ILE A 196 3.68 6.95 3.77
N ALA A 197 4.56 7.52 4.59
CA ALA A 197 5.83 8.07 4.13
C ALA A 197 6.90 7.02 3.74
N ARG A 198 6.54 5.72 3.64
CA ARG A 198 7.51 4.62 3.52
C ARG A 198 7.13 3.49 2.56
N ARG A 199 7.50 3.61 1.28
CA ARG A 199 7.84 2.43 0.49
C ARG A 199 9.14 2.64 -0.31
N ARG A 200 10.27 2.48 0.39
CA ARG A 200 11.43 1.62 0.04
C ARG A 200 12.64 1.81 1.00
N ARG A 201 12.74 2.93 1.73
CA ARG A 201 13.54 3.15 2.95
C ARG A 201 12.90 4.31 3.71
N ALA A 202 12.90 4.29 5.05
CA ALA A 202 12.10 5.21 5.87
C ALA A 202 12.29 6.72 5.62
N CYS A 203 13.34 7.14 4.89
CA CYS A 203 13.64 8.55 4.60
C CYS A 203 14.24 8.80 3.22
N TYR A 204 13.98 7.94 2.24
CA TYR A 204 14.22 8.30 0.84
C TYR A 204 12.87 8.49 0.17
N GLY A 205 12.53 9.74 -0.12
CA GLY A 205 11.35 10.08 -0.88
C GLY A 205 11.30 9.33 -2.22
N VAL A 206 10.10 9.09 -2.72
CA VAL A 206 9.89 8.58 -4.07
C VAL A 206 9.41 9.75 -4.92
N GLY A 207 10.25 10.21 -5.86
CA GLY A 207 10.02 11.43 -6.64
C GLY A 207 11.01 12.55 -6.28
N THR A 208 10.59 13.82 -6.36
CA THR A 208 11.40 15.00 -6.03
C THR A 208 11.29 15.46 -4.58
N SER A 209 10.33 14.94 -3.82
CA SER A 209 9.97 15.39 -2.46
C SER A 209 10.41 14.36 -1.41
N SER A 210 10.85 14.82 -0.24
CA SER A 210 11.23 13.95 0.87
C SER A 210 10.01 13.45 1.66
N ALA A 211 10.19 12.39 2.44
CA ALA A 211 9.18 11.87 3.36
C ALA A 211 8.72 12.92 4.41
N ALA A 212 9.63 13.84 4.78
CA ALA A 212 9.31 14.96 5.65
C ALA A 212 8.40 15.98 4.94
N ASP A 213 8.69 16.29 3.67
CA ASP A 213 7.87 17.22 2.87
C ASP A 213 6.45 16.71 2.71
N SER A 214 6.27 15.41 2.43
CA SER A 214 4.94 14.79 2.35
C SER A 214 4.18 14.86 3.67
N LEU A 215 4.84 14.60 4.80
CA LEU A 215 4.19 14.69 6.13
C LEU A 215 3.75 16.12 6.42
N VAL A 216 4.60 17.10 6.15
CA VAL A 216 4.29 18.52 6.33
C VAL A 216 3.15 18.94 5.42
N ALA A 217 3.13 18.48 4.16
CA ALA A 217 2.05 18.80 3.23
C ALA A 217 0.71 18.19 3.65
N ILE A 218 0.69 16.94 4.13
CA ILE A 218 -0.53 16.32 4.69
C ILE A 218 -1.02 17.12 5.90
N ALA A 219 -0.11 17.47 6.82
CA ALA A 219 -0.41 18.23 8.02
C ALA A 219 -1.01 19.61 7.69
N HIS A 220 -0.40 20.33 6.76
CA HIS A 220 -0.89 21.62 6.28
C HIS A 220 -2.24 21.49 5.55
N ARG A 221 -2.41 20.44 4.72
CA ARG A 221 -3.67 20.20 4.05
C ARG A 221 -4.82 19.95 5.04
N LEU A 222 -4.57 19.20 6.11
CA LEU A 222 -5.55 18.99 7.18
C LEU A 222 -5.94 20.30 7.87
N GLU A 223 -4.99 21.19 8.17
CA GLU A 223 -5.27 22.52 8.72
C GLU A 223 -6.20 23.33 7.82
N GLN A 224 -5.91 23.37 6.52
CA GLN A 224 -6.76 24.06 5.55
C GLN A 224 -8.18 23.48 5.47
N CYS A 225 -8.31 22.16 5.53
CA CYS A 225 -9.61 21.49 5.51
C CYS A 225 -10.45 21.78 6.77
N GLU A 226 -9.81 21.94 7.93
CA GLU A 226 -10.49 22.33 9.18
C GLU A 226 -11.01 23.79 9.10
N GLU A 227 -10.19 24.74 8.65
CA GLU A 227 -10.58 26.16 8.55
C GLU A 227 -11.78 26.41 7.61
N MET A 228 -11.90 25.64 6.53
CA MET A 228 -13.05 25.75 5.61
C MET A 228 -14.37 25.25 6.21
N SER A 229 -14.31 24.32 7.17
CA SER A 229 -15.50 23.78 7.84
C SER A 229 -16.10 24.76 8.86
N ASP A 230 -15.26 25.61 9.46
CA ASP A 230 -15.70 26.65 10.40
C ASP A 230 -16.36 27.85 9.68
N ILE A 231 -15.91 28.19 8.46
CA ILE A 231 -16.47 29.30 7.67
C ILE A 231 -17.85 28.97 7.11
N THR A 232 -18.16 27.69 6.85
CA THR A 232 -19.47 27.25 6.33
C THR A 232 -20.53 27.05 7.41
N SER A 233 -20.13 27.14 8.69
CA SER A 233 -20.99 26.91 9.85
C SER A 233 -21.40 28.21 10.59
N GLY A 234 -20.97 29.38 10.11
CA GLY A 234 -21.29 30.71 10.66
C GLY A 234 -22.17 31.55 9.76
#